data_AF-A0A6I5C855-F1
#
_entry.id   AF-A0A6I5C855-F1
#
_cell.length_a   1.000
_cell.length_b   1.000
_cell.length_c   1.000
_cell.angle_alpha   90.00
_cell.angle_beta   90.00
_cell.angle_gamma   90.00
#
_symmetry.space_group_name_H-M   'P 1'
#
loop_
_entity.id
_entity.type
_entity.pdbx_description
1 polymer ?
#
loop_
_entity_poly.entity_id
_entity_poly.type
_entity_poly.pdbx_seq_one_letter_code
_entity_poly.pdbx_strand_id
1 'polypeptide(L)'
;MDVIPQPGRATADEERFLELGPDTTVSAGEGTGRTERWLRTALGAATGLPLAPAPAGDDGTLRLRLDDTVARDLGPEGYRLTV
;
A
#
# COMPACT_ATOMS: atom_id res chain seq x y z
N MET A 1 -4.38 12.78 11.10
CA MET A 1 -4.03 12.44 9.70
C MET A 1 -4.54 13.55 8.81
N ASP A 2 -3.71 14.10 7.92
CA ASP A 2 -4.07 15.19 7.01
C ASP A 2 -4.11 14.68 5.56
N VAL A 3 -5.17 13.93 5.24
CA VAL A 3 -5.41 13.41 3.89
C VAL A 3 -6.78 13.88 3.41
N ILE A 4 -6.86 14.20 2.12
CA ILE A 4 -8.08 14.66 1.47
C ILE A 4 -8.35 13.76 0.25
N PRO A 5 -9.54 13.13 0.13
CA PRO A 5 -10.62 13.12 1.13
C PRO A 5 -10.21 12.42 2.43
N GLN A 6 -10.85 12.80 3.55
CA GLN A 6 -10.59 12.14 4.83
C GLN A 6 -11.06 10.68 4.80
N PRO A 7 -10.35 9.75 5.47
CA PRO A 7 -10.79 8.36 5.53
C PRO A 7 -12.07 8.27 6.35
N GLY A 8 -13.01 7.41 5.96
CA GLY A 8 -14.24 7.17 6.73
C GLY A 8 -13.98 6.58 8.11
N ARG A 9 -12.84 5.91 8.31
CA ARG A 9 -12.35 5.40 9.59
C ARG A 9 -10.83 5.36 9.61
N ALA A 10 -10.23 5.81 10.72
CA ALA A 10 -8.80 5.67 10.98
C ALA A 10 -8.59 5.26 12.45
N THR A 11 -7.66 4.33 12.66
CA THR A 11 -7.16 3.95 13.98
C THR A 11 -5.64 3.97 13.91
N ALA A 12 -4.99 4.66 14.83
CA ALA A 12 -3.55 4.80 14.88
C ALA A 12 -3.00 4.16 16.16
N ASP A 13 -1.82 3.58 16.04
CA ASP A 13 -0.97 3.22 17.18
C ASP A 13 0.20 4.20 17.17
N GLU A 14 0.29 5.06 18.18
CA GLU A 14 1.29 6.14 18.22
C GLU A 14 2.71 5.65 18.51
N GLU A 15 2.87 4.37 18.90
CA GLU A 15 4.16 3.79 19.26
C GLU A 15 4.74 2.89 18.16
N ARG A 16 3.97 2.57 17.11
CA ARG A 16 4.38 1.65 16.05
C ARG A 16 4.31 2.27 14.67
N PHE A 17 5.44 2.20 13.96
CA PHE A 17 5.58 2.72 12.61
C PHE A 17 6.36 1.73 11.74
N LEU A 18 6.07 1.73 10.44
CA LEU A 18 6.88 1.07 9.42
C LEU A 18 7.82 2.10 8.79
N GLU A 19 9.13 1.89 8.95
CA GLU A 19 10.14 2.69 8.27
C GLU A 19 10.34 2.20 6.83
N LEU A 20 10.24 3.11 5.86
CA LEU A 20 10.51 2.79 4.46
C LEU A 20 11.99 3.04 4.15
N GLY A 21 12.64 2.06 3.55
CA GLY A 21 14.08 2.08 3.30
C GLY A 21 14.47 1.43 1.97
N PRO A 22 15.78 1.31 1.69
CA PRO A 22 16.29 0.74 0.45
C PRO A 22 15.81 -0.69 0.17
N ASP A 23 15.53 -1.44 1.23
CA ASP A 23 15.04 -2.83 1.16
C ASP A 23 13.51 -2.93 1.07
N THR A 24 12.78 -1.80 1.11
CA THR A 24 11.32 -1.80 0.91
C THR A 24 11.00 -2.27 -0.49
N THR A 25 10.11 -3.26 -0.58
CA THR A 25 9.64 -3.84 -1.84
C THR A 25 8.15 -3.61 -2.04
N VAL A 26 7.65 -3.87 -3.25
CA VAL A 26 6.23 -3.82 -3.58
C VAL A 26 5.80 -5.15 -4.18
N SER A 27 4.78 -5.78 -3.61
CA SER A 27 4.19 -7.01 -4.15
C SER A 27 2.84 -6.72 -4.80
N ALA A 28 2.65 -7.21 -6.02
CA ALA A 28 1.39 -7.16 -6.73
C ALA A 28 0.62 -8.49 -6.58
N GLY A 29 -0.55 -8.45 -5.94
CA GLY A 29 -1.54 -9.51 -6.07
C GLY A 29 -2.16 -9.54 -7.47
N GLU A 30 -2.94 -10.59 -7.75
CA GLU A 30 -3.69 -10.73 -8.99
C GLU A 30 -4.52 -9.47 -9.30
N GLY A 31 -4.47 -8.99 -10.55
CA GLY A 31 -5.15 -7.77 -10.99
C GLY A 31 -4.48 -6.44 -10.61
N THR A 32 -3.43 -6.42 -9.77
CA THR A 32 -2.84 -5.15 -9.26
C THR A 32 -1.55 -4.70 -9.94
N GLY A 33 -1.03 -5.46 -10.91
CA GLY A 33 0.30 -5.21 -11.50
C GLY A 33 0.47 -3.86 -12.22
N ARG A 34 -0.61 -3.28 -12.76
CA ARG A 34 -0.53 -1.92 -13.34
C ARG A 34 -0.34 -0.86 -12.24
N THR A 35 -1.08 -1.01 -11.14
CA THR A 35 -1.00 -0.11 -9.98
C THR A 35 0.35 -0.23 -9.28
N GLU A 36 0.89 -1.44 -9.14
CA GLU A 36 2.23 -1.66 -8.59
C GLU A 36 3.30 -0.89 -9.36
N ARG A 37 3.35 -1.04 -10.68
CA ARG A 37 4.32 -0.29 -11.52
C ARG A 37 4.16 1.21 -11.38
N TRP A 38 2.93 1.71 -11.46
CA TRP A 38 2.65 3.14 -11.30
C TRP A 38 3.10 3.66 -9.94
N LEU A 39 2.77 2.94 -8.86
CA LEU A 39 3.09 3.34 -7.50
C LEU A 39 4.61 3.39 -7.29
N ARG A 40 5.35 2.39 -7.78
CA ARG A 40 6.82 2.38 -7.72
C ARG A 40 7.44 3.54 -8.48
N THR A 41 6.93 3.86 -9.67
CA THR A 41 7.43 5.00 -10.44
C THR A 41 7.18 6.32 -9.70
N ALA A 42 5.96 6.53 -9.20
CA ALA A 42 5.58 7.76 -8.50
C ALA A 42 6.33 7.92 -7.17
N LEU A 43 6.33 6.90 -6.31
CA LEU A 43 6.98 6.94 -5.01
C LEU A 43 8.51 6.92 -5.14
N GLY A 44 9.07 6.14 -6.06
CA GLY A 44 10.52 6.11 -6.30
C GLY A 44 11.03 7.48 -6.74
N ALA A 45 10.29 8.18 -7.60
CA ALA A 45 10.63 9.56 -7.99
C ALA A 45 10.57 10.55 -6.81
N ALA A 46 9.62 10.38 -5.89
CA ALA A 46 9.44 11.27 -4.75
C ALA A 46 10.38 10.99 -3.56
N THR A 47 10.77 9.72 -3.37
CA THR A 47 11.51 9.25 -2.19
C THR A 47 12.96 8.86 -2.48
N GLY A 48 13.31 8.61 -3.75
CA GLY A 48 14.59 8.03 -4.15
C GLY A 48 14.74 6.55 -3.82
N LEU A 49 13.70 5.89 -3.27
CA LEU A 49 13.74 4.47 -2.95
C LEU A 49 13.58 3.61 -4.21
N PRO A 50 14.26 2.45 -4.28
CA PRO A 50 14.19 1.57 -5.46
C PRO A 50 12.83 0.88 -5.59
N LEU A 51 12.18 0.58 -4.47
CA LEU A 51 10.87 -0.07 -4.38
C LEU A 51 10.81 -1.30 -5.29
N ALA A 52 11.74 -2.23 -5.13
CA ALA A 52 11.87 -3.39 -6.03
C ALA A 52 10.59 -4.27 -6.02
N PRO A 53 10.26 -4.95 -7.13
CA PRO A 53 9.15 -5.90 -7.11
C PRO A 53 9.52 -7.11 -6.26
N ALA A 54 8.59 -7.60 -5.44
CA ALA A 54 8.78 -8.81 -4.65
C ALA A 54 7.56 -9.73 -4.71
N PRO A 55 7.75 -11.05 -4.55
CA PRO A 55 6.63 -11.95 -4.25
C PRO A 55 5.97 -11.55 -2.92
N ALA A 56 4.72 -11.96 -2.73
CA ALA A 56 4.02 -11.70 -1.48
C ALA A 56 4.67 -12.53 -0.35
N GLY A 57 5.08 -11.90 0.75
CA GLY A 57 5.48 -12.67 1.94
C GLY A 57 6.38 -11.94 2.92
N ASP A 58 7.20 -10.99 2.46
CA ASP A 58 8.28 -10.48 3.30
C ASP A 58 7.84 -9.29 4.16
N ASP A 59 8.38 -9.22 5.37
CA ASP A 59 8.29 -8.03 6.22
C ASP A 59 8.93 -6.83 5.48
N GLY A 60 8.35 -5.64 5.63
CA GLY A 60 8.78 -4.45 4.88
C GLY A 60 8.28 -4.36 3.43
N THR A 61 7.39 -5.27 3.00
CA THR A 61 6.76 -5.24 1.67
C THR A 61 5.46 -4.44 1.66
N LEU A 62 5.32 -3.50 0.72
CA LEU A 62 4.04 -2.85 0.40
C LEU A 62 3.19 -3.81 -0.44
N ARG A 63 2.04 -4.25 0.10
CA ARG A 63 1.22 -5.31 -0.53
C ARG A 63 -0.04 -4.73 -1.16
N LEU A 64 -0.16 -4.86 -2.48
CA LEU A 64 -1.38 -4.51 -3.22
C LEU A 64 -2.22 -5.77 -3.45
N ARG A 65 -3.49 -5.74 -3.04
CA ARG A 65 -4.43 -6.87 -3.18
C ARG A 65 -5.83 -6.36 -3.47
N LEU A 66 -6.56 -7.12 -4.28
CA LEU A 66 -8.01 -7.00 -4.39
C LEU A 66 -8.65 -7.93 -3.38
N ASP A 67 -9.65 -7.44 -2.64
CA ASP A 67 -10.38 -8.19 -1.62
C ASP A 67 -11.88 -7.94 -1.80
N ASP A 68 -12.60 -8.97 -2.24
CA ASP A 68 -14.04 -8.91 -2.48
C ASP A 68 -14.83 -8.58 -1.21
N THR A 69 -14.30 -8.92 -0.03
CA THR A 69 -14.93 -8.58 1.24
C THR A 69 -14.85 -7.09 1.50
N VAL A 70 -13.69 -6.47 1.25
CA VAL A 70 -13.54 -5.02 1.32
C VAL A 70 -14.46 -4.33 0.31
N ALA A 71 -14.55 -4.85 -0.92
CA ALA A 71 -15.44 -4.30 -1.94
C ALA A 71 -16.93 -4.41 -1.56
N ARG A 72 -17.34 -5.51 -0.91
CA ARG A 72 -18.71 -5.67 -0.39
C ARG A 72 -19.02 -4.69 0.75
N ASP A 73 -18.06 -4.47 1.65
CA ASP A 73 -18.26 -3.66 2.85
C ASP A 73 -18.18 -2.15 2.56
N LEU A 74 -17.27 -1.74 1.67
CA LEU A 74 -16.93 -0.33 1.42
C LEU A 74 -17.34 0.17 0.04
N GLY A 75 -17.90 -0.71 -0.80
CA GLY A 75 -18.27 -0.41 -2.18
C GLY A 75 -17.11 -0.62 -3.17
N PRO A 76 -17.38 -0.47 -4.48
CA PRO A 76 -16.45 -0.86 -5.55
C PRO A 76 -15.14 -0.04 -5.60
N GLU A 77 -15.12 1.16 -5.00
CA GLU A 77 -13.93 2.02 -4.90
C GLU A 77 -13.36 2.07 -3.48
N GLY A 78 -13.95 1.34 -2.54
CA GLY A 78 -13.52 1.32 -1.15
C GLY A 78 -12.20 0.60 -0.97
N TYR A 79 -11.36 1.09 -0.06
CA TYR A 79 -10.07 0.46 0.26
C TYR A 79 -9.85 0.38 1.77
N ARG A 80 -8.94 -0.52 2.17
CA ARG A 80 -8.38 -0.60 3.51
C ARG A 80 -6.87 -0.45 3.42
N LEU A 81 -6.30 0.35 4.32
CA LEU A 81 -4.86 0.50 4.49
C LEU A 81 -4.50 0.04 5.89
N THR A 82 -3.53 -0.88 5.97
CA THR A 82 -2.95 -1.37 7.22
C THR A 82 -1.45 -1.15 7.16
N VAL A 83 -0.90 -0.64 8.26
CA VAL A 83 0.54 -0.40 8.46
C VAL A 83 0.96 -1.17 9.71
#